data_AF-M2QDA4-F1
#
_entry.id   AF-M2QDA4-F1
#
_cell.length_a   1.000
_cell.length_b   1.000
_cell.length_c   1.000
_cell.angle_alpha   90.00
_cell.angle_beta   90.00
_cell.angle_gamma   90.00
#
_symmetry.space_group_name_H-M   'P 1'
#
loop_
_entity.id
_entity.type
_entity.pdbx_description
1 polymer ?
#
loop_
_entity_poly.entity_id
_entity_poly.type
_entity_poly.pdbx_seq_one_letter_code
_entity_poly.pdbx_strand_id
1 'polypeptide(L)'
;MMDEQVAARVADRRREATAREAKALGHPLRLRILRLCGQQELTNKELADRLDKDPGTVLYHVRQLAEAGLLEPAPVRTGASGALEKPYRSVGKSWWLNGPLNDEDEDTRFGPIEAFQDELREAGPGSVRVVERFALHLSPEELTELDNRILDILDEYVATDHQRLDRPLLNGIFLLHRLAE
;
A
#
# COMPACT_ATOMS: atom_id res chain seq x y z
N MET A 1 2.35 -23.65 15.78
CA MET A 1 3.69 -23.15 16.14
C MET A 1 4.45 -23.02 14.84
N MET A 2 4.72 -21.78 14.40
CA MET A 2 5.39 -21.53 13.12
C MET A 2 6.90 -21.76 13.25
N ASP A 3 7.52 -22.07 12.12
CA ASP A 3 8.95 -22.29 11.96
C ASP A 3 9.71 -20.99 12.25
N GLU A 4 10.65 -21.03 13.19
CA GLU A 4 11.46 -19.90 13.68
C GLU A 4 12.20 -19.17 12.53
N GLN A 5 12.44 -19.90 11.43
CA GLN A 5 13.06 -19.39 10.20
C GLN A 5 12.18 -18.43 9.40
N VAL A 6 10.86 -18.52 9.48
CA VAL A 6 9.94 -17.58 8.80
C VAL A 6 9.91 -16.26 9.56
N ALA A 7 9.83 -16.29 10.88
CA ALA A 7 9.87 -15.11 11.74
C ALA A 7 11.19 -14.32 11.57
N ALA A 8 12.33 -15.01 11.54
CA ALA A 8 13.63 -14.36 11.32
C ALA A 8 13.75 -13.69 9.94
N ARG A 9 13.14 -14.27 8.89
CA ARG A 9 13.13 -13.71 7.53
C ARG A 9 12.16 -12.53 7.35
N VAL A 10 11.19 -12.39 8.24
CA VAL A 10 10.25 -11.28 8.28
C VAL A 10 10.89 -10.07 8.96
N ALA A 11 11.55 -10.28 10.11
CA ALA A 11 12.23 -9.21 10.84
C ALA A 11 13.34 -8.52 10.02
N ASP A 12 14.08 -9.27 9.19
CA ASP A 12 15.15 -8.73 8.33
C ASP A 12 14.65 -7.86 7.17
N ARG A 13 13.33 -7.86 6.88
CA ARG A 13 12.77 -7.09 5.77
C ARG A 13 12.40 -5.66 6.13
N ARG A 14 12.07 -5.38 7.39
CA ARG A 14 11.63 -4.05 7.83
C ARG A 14 12.81 -3.09 7.92
N ARG A 15 12.62 -1.87 7.40
CA ARG A 15 13.60 -0.78 7.51
C ARG A 15 12.92 0.59 7.53
N GLU A 16 13.67 1.60 7.95
CA GLU A 16 13.22 2.98 7.84
C GLU A 16 12.96 3.39 6.38
N ALA A 17 11.88 4.15 6.18
CA ALA A 17 11.60 4.78 4.90
C ALA A 17 12.61 5.90 4.62
N THR A 18 13.02 6.03 3.36
CA THR A 18 13.72 7.24 2.92
C THR A 18 12.72 8.40 2.77
N ALA A 19 13.18 9.65 2.88
CA ALA A 19 12.33 10.82 2.64
C ALA A 19 11.64 10.81 1.26
N ARG A 20 12.27 10.19 0.24
CA ARG A 20 11.66 10.03 -1.08
C ARG A 20 10.50 9.04 -1.05
N GLU A 21 10.66 7.92 -0.36
CA GLU A 21 9.60 6.92 -0.19
C GLU A 21 8.46 7.47 0.64
N ALA A 22 8.76 8.17 1.73
CA ALA A 22 7.81 8.87 2.60
C ALA A 22 6.91 9.80 1.79
N LYS A 23 7.51 10.76 1.10
CA LYS A 23 6.81 11.67 0.20
C LYS A 23 6.02 10.94 -0.87
N ALA A 24 6.57 9.87 -1.46
CA ALA A 24 5.87 9.10 -2.48
C ALA A 24 4.60 8.41 -1.92
N LEU A 25 4.66 7.87 -0.71
CA LEU A 25 3.56 7.16 -0.07
C LEU A 25 2.49 8.08 0.50
N GLY A 26 2.79 9.34 0.81
CA GLY A 26 1.79 10.26 1.38
C GLY A 26 0.75 10.81 0.40
N HIS A 27 0.78 10.45 -0.89
CA HIS A 27 -0.20 10.97 -1.85
C HIS A 27 -1.24 9.93 -2.24
N PRO A 28 -2.55 10.24 -2.14
CA PRO A 28 -3.62 9.27 -2.31
C PRO A 28 -3.59 8.59 -3.69
N LEU A 29 -3.45 9.37 -4.76
CA LEU A 29 -3.37 8.82 -6.13
C LEU A 29 -2.17 7.87 -6.33
N ARG A 30 -1.02 8.12 -5.68
CA ARG A 30 0.16 7.25 -5.78
C ARG A 30 -0.09 5.90 -5.10
N LEU A 31 -0.76 5.90 -3.95
CA LEU A 31 -1.16 4.66 -3.27
C LEU A 31 -2.18 3.85 -4.09
N ARG A 32 -3.14 4.52 -4.72
CA ARG A 32 -4.08 3.87 -5.65
C ARG A 32 -3.36 3.24 -6.85
N ILE A 33 -2.38 3.94 -7.42
CA ILE A 33 -1.52 3.39 -8.49
C ILE A 33 -0.74 2.17 -7.99
N LEU A 34 -0.08 2.26 -6.82
CA LEU A 34 0.68 1.15 -6.25
C LEU A 34 -0.18 -0.09 -6.02
N ARG A 35 -1.40 0.07 -5.50
CA ARG A 35 -2.36 -1.02 -5.32
C ARG A 35 -2.69 -1.68 -6.66
N LEU A 36 -3.07 -0.89 -7.66
CA LEU A 36 -3.43 -1.40 -8.98
C LEU A 36 -2.25 -2.16 -9.63
N CYS A 37 -1.05 -1.59 -9.55
CA CYS A 37 0.18 -2.21 -10.05
C CYS A 37 0.66 -3.42 -9.21
N GLY A 38 0.15 -3.59 -7.99
CA GLY A 38 0.37 -4.79 -7.17
C GLY A 38 -0.59 -5.93 -7.55
N GLN A 39 -1.75 -5.60 -8.10
CA GLN A 39 -2.73 -6.59 -8.57
C GLN A 39 -2.43 -7.06 -9.99
N GLN A 40 -2.02 -6.13 -10.88
CA GLN A 40 -1.81 -6.38 -12.29
C GLN A 40 -0.69 -5.49 -12.84
N GLU A 41 0.00 -5.96 -13.88
CA GLU A 41 0.96 -5.13 -14.62
C GLU A 41 0.21 -4.15 -15.54
N LEU A 42 0.35 -2.85 -15.30
CA LEU A 42 -0.46 -1.82 -15.97
C LEU A 42 0.39 -0.75 -16.63
N THR A 43 -0.01 -0.33 -17.83
CA THR A 43 0.54 0.84 -18.53
C THR A 43 -0.02 2.15 -17.96
N ASN A 44 0.65 3.27 -18.27
CA ASN A 44 0.14 4.60 -17.89
C ASN A 44 -1.27 4.87 -18.44
N LYS A 45 -1.57 4.38 -19.65
CA LYS A 45 -2.91 4.53 -20.26
C LYS A 45 -3.95 3.74 -19.49
N GLU A 46 -3.66 2.47 -19.21
CA GLU A 46 -4.55 1.60 -18.44
C GLU A 46 -4.81 2.10 -17.01
N LEU A 47 -3.81 2.75 -16.40
CA LEU A 47 -3.96 3.43 -15.10
C LEU A 47 -4.82 4.69 -15.21
N ALA A 48 -4.60 5.52 -16.23
CA ALA A 48 -5.40 6.72 -16.50
C ALA A 48 -6.88 6.38 -16.71
N ASP A 49 -7.17 5.37 -17.53
CA ASP A 49 -8.52 4.91 -17.80
C ASP A 49 -9.21 4.38 -16.53
N ARG A 50 -8.49 3.61 -15.69
CA ARG A 50 -9.04 3.04 -14.44
C ARG A 50 -9.25 4.06 -13.33
N LEU A 51 -8.39 5.07 -13.25
CA LEU A 51 -8.42 6.07 -12.19
C LEU A 51 -9.23 7.32 -12.57
N ASP A 52 -9.77 7.35 -13.79
CA ASP A 52 -10.44 8.52 -14.38
C ASP A 52 -9.56 9.79 -14.25
N LYS A 53 -8.32 9.68 -14.73
CA LYS A 53 -7.32 10.76 -14.69
C LYS A 53 -6.70 10.98 -16.06
N ASP A 54 -6.16 12.18 -16.25
CA ASP A 54 -5.41 12.51 -17.45
C ASP A 54 -4.08 11.70 -17.51
N PRO A 55 -3.65 11.23 -18.70
CA PRO A 55 -2.41 10.48 -18.87
C PRO A 55 -1.15 11.20 -18.37
N GLY A 56 -1.09 12.53 -18.49
CA GLY A 56 0.01 13.36 -18.00
C GLY A 56 0.15 13.33 -16.47
N THR A 57 -0.97 13.47 -15.76
CA THR A 57 -1.06 13.33 -14.30
C THR A 57 -0.58 11.94 -13.87
N VAL A 58 -1.10 10.88 -14.48
CA VAL A 58 -0.69 9.51 -14.14
C VAL A 58 0.80 9.28 -14.42
N LEU A 59 1.30 9.74 -15.56
CA LEU A 59 2.72 9.64 -15.90
C LEU A 59 3.61 10.34 -14.85
N TYR A 60 3.20 11.52 -14.37
CA TYR A 60 3.91 12.22 -13.31
C TYR A 60 3.99 11.36 -12.04
N HIS A 61 2.86 10.81 -11.58
CA HIS A 61 2.82 9.99 -10.37
C HIS A 61 3.56 8.66 -10.50
N VAL A 62 3.48 7.99 -11.66
CA VAL A 62 4.24 6.77 -11.95
C VAL A 62 5.74 7.03 -11.92
N ARG A 63 6.21 8.17 -12.48
CA ARG A 63 7.63 8.56 -12.40
C ARG A 63 8.08 8.74 -10.96
N GLN A 64 7.31 9.46 -10.14
CA GLN A 64 7.65 9.65 -8.73
C GLN A 64 7.75 8.31 -7.97
N LEU A 65 6.83 7.38 -8.24
CA LEU A 65 6.87 6.04 -7.65
C LEU A 65 8.06 5.21 -8.14
N ALA A 66 8.42 5.29 -9.42
CA ALA A 66 9.56 4.60 -9.99
C ALA A 66 10.90 5.17 -9.47
N GLU A 67 11.01 6.49 -9.35
CA GLU A 67 12.17 7.16 -8.74
C GLU A 67 12.33 6.82 -7.25
N ALA A 68 11.21 6.58 -6.55
CA ALA A 68 11.19 6.05 -5.18
C ALA A 68 11.47 4.54 -5.11
N GLY A 69 11.57 3.84 -6.24
CA GLY A 69 11.80 2.39 -6.29
C GLY A 69 10.62 1.54 -5.81
N LEU A 70 9.42 2.12 -5.79
CA LEU A 70 8.16 1.47 -5.40
C LEU A 70 7.42 0.85 -6.60
N LEU A 71 7.69 1.36 -7.81
CA LEU A 71 7.30 0.75 -9.09
C LEU A 71 8.54 0.42 -9.92
N GLU A 72 8.42 -0.57 -10.79
CA GLU A 72 9.41 -0.88 -11.82
C GLU A 72 8.74 -1.24 -13.15
N PRO A 73 9.43 -1.06 -14.29
CA PRO A 73 8.94 -1.55 -15.58
C PRO A 73 8.77 -3.08 -15.55
N ALA A 74 7.61 -3.53 -15.98
CA ALA A 74 7.32 -4.92 -16.24
C ALA A 74 7.74 -5.32 -17.69
N PRO A 75 7.79 -6.62 -18.01
CA PRO A 75 8.11 -7.06 -19.37
C PRO A 75 7.23 -6.40 -20.43
N VAL A 76 7.84 -5.96 -21.53
CA VAL A 76 7.11 -5.40 -22.67
C VAL A 76 6.19 -6.49 -23.25
N ARG A 77 4.94 -6.13 -23.52
CA ARG A 77 3.94 -7.01 -24.12
C ARG A 77 3.31 -6.38 -25.35
N THR A 78 2.72 -7.20 -26.21
CA THR A 78 1.91 -6.72 -27.33
C THR A 78 0.47 -6.58 -26.86
N GLY A 79 -0.08 -5.37 -26.98
CA GLY A 79 -1.46 -5.06 -26.62
C GLY A 79 -2.49 -5.66 -27.57
N ALA A 80 -3.76 -5.59 -27.20
CA ALA A 80 -4.87 -6.09 -28.03
C ALA A 80 -4.96 -5.41 -29.41
N SER A 81 -4.45 -4.18 -29.54
CA SER A 81 -4.37 -3.44 -30.81
C SER A 81 -3.13 -3.77 -31.65
N GLY A 82 -2.25 -4.66 -31.18
CA GLY A 82 -0.97 -4.96 -31.80
C GLY A 82 0.16 -3.97 -31.47
N ALA A 83 -0.12 -2.91 -30.70
CA ALA A 83 0.90 -1.96 -30.26
C ALA A 83 1.78 -2.53 -29.13
N LEU A 84 3.05 -2.11 -29.08
CA LEU A 84 3.93 -2.44 -27.96
C LEU A 84 3.54 -1.64 -26.70
N GLU A 85 3.33 -2.36 -25.61
CA GLU A 85 2.94 -1.83 -24.31
C GLU A 85 4.09 -1.96 -23.31
N LYS A 86 4.29 -0.92 -22.49
CA LYS A 86 5.33 -0.84 -21.46
C LYS A 86 4.68 -0.74 -20.08
N PRO A 87 4.24 -1.87 -19.50
CA PRO A 87 3.56 -1.86 -18.21
C PRO A 87 4.54 -1.61 -17.05
N TYR A 88 3.98 -1.28 -15.89
CA TYR A 88 4.65 -1.18 -14.60
C TYR A 88 4.04 -2.16 -13.61
N ARG A 89 4.85 -2.61 -12.66
CA ARG A 89 4.44 -3.45 -11.52
C ARG A 89 4.95 -2.90 -10.20
N SER A 90 4.22 -3.17 -9.13
CA SER A 90 4.66 -2.85 -7.77
C SER A 90 5.76 -3.78 -7.30
N VAL A 91 6.73 -3.24 -6.55
CA VAL A 91 7.85 -4.02 -6.01
C VAL A 91 7.51 -4.64 -4.63
N GLY A 92 6.34 -4.32 -4.07
CA GLY A 92 5.90 -4.87 -2.77
C GLY A 92 6.71 -4.38 -1.56
N LYS A 93 7.47 -3.30 -1.71
CA LYS A 93 8.36 -2.76 -0.65
C LYS A 93 7.62 -1.92 0.40
N SER A 94 6.51 -1.28 0.02
CA SER A 94 5.85 -0.26 0.85
C SER A 94 5.41 -0.79 2.23
N TRP A 95 5.03 -2.07 2.32
CA TRP A 95 4.66 -2.71 3.59
C TRP A 95 5.83 -2.81 4.58
N TRP A 96 7.04 -3.03 4.06
CA TRP A 96 8.24 -3.28 4.86
C TRP A 96 8.96 -1.99 5.26
N LEU A 97 8.30 -0.84 5.10
CA LEU A 97 8.82 0.45 5.54
C LEU A 97 8.23 0.80 6.91
N ASN A 98 9.11 1.15 7.84
CA ASN A 98 8.71 1.66 9.14
C ASN A 98 8.42 3.15 9.06
N GLY A 99 7.34 3.56 9.72
CA GLY A 99 6.99 4.96 9.95
C GLY A 99 7.11 5.88 8.74
N PRO A 100 6.69 5.49 7.51
CA PRO A 100 7.01 6.25 6.31
C PRO A 100 6.44 7.67 6.30
N LEU A 101 5.55 8.03 7.22
CA LEU A 101 4.90 9.34 7.27
C LEU A 101 5.11 10.05 8.62
N ASN A 102 5.95 9.51 9.51
CA ASN A 102 6.12 10.02 10.88
C ASN A 102 6.65 11.46 10.93
N ASP A 103 7.46 11.85 9.96
CA ASP A 103 8.08 13.18 9.87
C ASP A 103 7.44 14.10 8.81
N GLU A 104 6.39 13.62 8.12
CA GLU A 104 5.70 14.40 7.08
C GLU A 104 4.65 15.35 7.67
N ASP A 105 4.15 16.30 6.88
CA ASP A 105 3.06 17.19 7.27
C ASP A 105 1.70 16.45 7.42
N GLU A 106 0.71 17.10 8.03
CA GLU A 106 -0.59 16.50 8.32
C GLU A 106 -1.34 16.02 7.06
N ASP A 107 -1.30 16.80 5.97
CA ASP A 107 -1.99 16.44 4.72
C ASP A 107 -1.34 15.19 4.11
N THR A 108 -0.01 15.15 4.10
CA THR A 108 0.77 14.00 3.60
C THR A 108 0.53 12.74 4.45
N ARG A 109 0.36 12.87 5.77
CA ARG A 109 -0.01 11.75 6.65
C ARG A 109 -1.42 11.21 6.39
N PHE A 110 -2.34 12.06 5.95
CA PHE A 110 -3.74 11.70 5.73
C PHE A 110 -3.99 11.00 4.38
N GLY A 111 -3.10 11.18 3.40
CA GLY A 111 -3.23 10.60 2.06
C GLY A 111 -3.54 9.10 1.98
N PRO A 112 -2.95 8.20 2.81
CA PRO A 112 -3.34 6.80 2.87
C PRO A 112 -4.78 6.55 3.31
N ILE A 113 -5.28 7.36 4.24
CA ILE A 113 -6.66 7.25 4.72
C ILE A 113 -7.61 7.66 3.60
N GLU A 114 -7.31 8.76 2.90
CA GLU A 114 -8.10 9.22 1.75
C GLU A 114 -8.14 8.17 0.63
N ALA A 115 -6.99 7.59 0.27
CA ALA A 115 -6.93 6.54 -0.75
C ALA A 115 -7.77 5.31 -0.38
N PHE A 116 -7.73 4.89 0.89
CA PHE A 116 -8.50 3.75 1.39
C PHE A 116 -10.00 4.04 1.43
N GLN A 117 -10.39 5.26 1.83
CA GLN A 117 -11.79 5.69 1.81
C GLN A 117 -12.37 5.72 0.40
N ASP A 118 -11.61 6.21 -0.58
CA ASP A 118 -12.00 6.17 -1.99
C ASP A 118 -12.19 4.75 -2.49
N GLU A 119 -11.28 3.85 -2.15
CA GLU A 119 -11.39 2.43 -2.50
C GLU A 119 -12.64 1.78 -1.90
N LEU A 120 -12.91 1.99 -0.61
CA LEU A 120 -14.11 1.44 0.02
C LEU A 120 -15.38 1.99 -0.62
N ARG A 121 -15.39 3.27 -1.01
CA ARG A 121 -16.52 3.89 -1.71
C ARG A 121 -16.75 3.27 -3.08
N GLU A 122 -15.67 3.02 -3.83
CA GLU A 122 -15.70 2.34 -5.14
C GLU A 122 -16.18 0.88 -5.03
N ALA A 123 -15.72 0.15 -4.02
CA ALA A 123 -16.09 -1.24 -3.80
C ALA A 123 -17.53 -1.41 -3.25
N GLY A 124 -18.08 -0.35 -2.65
CA GLY A 124 -19.41 -0.32 -2.07
C GLY A 124 -19.52 -1.11 -0.75
N PRO A 125 -20.63 -0.93 0.00
CA PRO A 125 -20.76 -1.47 1.36
C PRO A 125 -20.74 -3.01 1.42
N GLY A 126 -21.13 -3.69 0.34
CA GLY A 126 -21.09 -5.15 0.24
C GLY A 126 -19.67 -5.74 0.18
N SER A 127 -18.63 -4.91 0.03
CA SER A 127 -17.23 -5.35 0.07
C SER A 127 -16.70 -5.59 1.49
N VAL A 128 -17.33 -4.98 2.49
CA VAL A 128 -16.91 -5.08 3.90
C VAL A 128 -17.09 -6.52 4.40
N ARG A 129 -16.08 -7.05 5.09
CA ARG A 129 -16.08 -8.42 5.64
C ARG A 129 -15.97 -8.47 7.16
N VAL A 130 -15.13 -7.60 7.72
CA VAL A 130 -14.87 -7.49 9.16
C VAL A 130 -14.81 -6.01 9.51
N VAL A 131 -15.38 -5.63 10.65
CA VAL A 131 -15.29 -4.27 11.20
C VAL A 131 -15.15 -4.40 12.71
N GLU A 132 -14.05 -3.90 13.25
CA GLU A 132 -13.85 -3.76 14.68
C GLU A 132 -13.74 -2.26 15.01
N ARG A 133 -14.58 -1.78 15.93
CA ARG A 133 -14.58 -0.38 16.38
C ARG A 133 -14.46 -0.35 17.90
N PHE A 134 -13.41 0.28 18.40
CA PHE A 134 -13.10 0.34 19.82
C PHE A 134 -12.47 1.67 20.21
N ALA A 135 -12.39 1.91 21.52
CA ALA A 135 -11.67 3.03 22.13
C ALA A 135 -10.92 2.52 23.36
N LEU A 136 -9.66 2.90 23.51
CA LEU A 136 -8.78 2.49 24.61
C LEU A 136 -8.08 3.72 25.19
N HIS A 137 -7.82 3.70 26.48
CA HIS A 137 -6.88 4.62 27.12
C HIS A 137 -5.54 3.90 27.18
N LEU A 138 -4.54 4.42 26.46
CA LEU A 138 -3.21 3.82 26.35
C LEU A 138 -2.15 4.88 26.66
N SER A 139 -1.11 4.50 27.38
CA SER A 139 0.14 5.27 27.43
C SER A 139 0.86 5.21 26.07
N PRO A 140 1.85 6.08 25.81
CA PRO A 140 2.69 5.98 24.62
C PRO A 140 3.36 4.60 24.47
N GLU A 141 3.81 4.01 25.57
CA GLU A 141 4.45 2.69 25.59
C GLU A 141 3.46 1.57 25.25
N GLU A 142 2.25 1.63 25.81
CA GLU A 142 1.18 0.66 25.52
C GLU A 142 0.70 0.76 24.07
N LEU A 143 0.68 1.97 23.49
CA LEU A 143 0.38 2.19 22.07
C LEU A 143 1.43 1.53 21.17
N THR A 144 2.72 1.75 21.46
CA THR A 144 3.83 1.10 20.72
C THR A 144 3.80 -0.42 20.87
N GLU A 145 3.49 -0.94 22.05
CA GLU A 145 3.33 -2.40 22.24
C GLU A 145 2.20 -2.96 21.36
N LEU A 146 1.03 -2.31 21.39
CA LEU A 146 -0.13 -2.75 20.62
C LEU A 146 0.15 -2.72 19.11
N ASP A 147 0.74 -1.63 18.62
CA ASP A 147 1.12 -1.48 17.20
C ASP A 147 2.07 -2.60 16.75
N ASN A 148 3.16 -2.82 17.50
CA ASN A 148 4.12 -3.88 17.20
C ASN A 148 3.48 -5.27 17.17
N ARG A 149 2.61 -5.60 18.14
CA ARG A 149 1.94 -6.91 18.20
C ARG A 149 0.98 -7.13 17.04
N ILE A 150 0.30 -6.08 16.58
CA ILE A 150 -0.58 -6.17 15.41
C ILE A 150 0.24 -6.30 14.14
N LEU A 151 1.32 -5.52 14.00
CA LEU A 151 2.23 -5.60 12.86
C LEU A 151 2.88 -6.98 12.75
N ASP A 152 3.32 -7.58 13.86
CA ASP A 152 3.88 -8.94 13.87
C ASP A 152 2.89 -9.95 13.28
N ILE A 153 1.61 -9.86 13.66
CA ILE A 153 0.56 -10.73 13.10
C ILE A 153 0.41 -10.48 11.60
N LEU A 154 0.25 -9.21 11.19
CA LEU A 154 0.03 -8.87 9.78
C LEU A 154 1.23 -9.24 8.90
N ASP A 155 2.44 -9.12 9.41
CA ASP A 155 3.69 -9.48 8.73
C ASP A 155 3.71 -10.95 8.33
N GLU A 156 3.22 -11.86 9.17
CA GLU A 156 3.11 -13.28 8.85
C GLU A 156 2.22 -13.53 7.63
N TYR A 157 1.09 -12.83 7.56
CA TYR A 157 0.16 -12.93 6.44
C TYR A 157 0.75 -12.31 5.18
N VAL A 158 1.35 -11.12 5.27
CA VAL A 158 1.95 -10.44 4.11
C VAL A 158 3.16 -11.21 3.56
N ALA A 159 4.01 -11.77 4.41
CA ALA A 159 5.18 -12.54 3.98
C ALA A 159 4.80 -13.79 3.16
N THR A 160 3.62 -14.36 3.44
CA THR A 160 3.14 -15.62 2.83
C THR A 160 2.06 -15.41 1.77
N ASP A 161 1.67 -14.16 1.46
CA ASP A 161 0.53 -13.85 0.58
C ASP A 161 0.68 -14.41 -0.84
N HIS A 162 1.91 -14.45 -1.35
CA HIS A 162 2.26 -15.04 -2.65
C HIS A 162 1.82 -16.51 -2.80
N GLN A 163 1.51 -17.22 -1.72
CA GLN A 163 1.05 -18.60 -1.71
C GLN A 163 -0.47 -18.73 -1.86
N ARG A 164 -1.21 -17.61 -1.81
CA ARG A 164 -2.68 -17.56 -1.74
C ARG A 164 -3.29 -16.63 -2.79
N LEU A 165 -2.59 -16.41 -3.90
CA LEU A 165 -3.05 -15.56 -5.00
C LEU A 165 -4.32 -16.10 -5.70
N ASP A 166 -4.73 -17.34 -5.41
CA ASP A 166 -5.99 -17.94 -5.84
C ASP A 166 -7.20 -17.50 -5.00
N ARG A 167 -6.96 -16.82 -3.87
CA ARG A 167 -8.00 -16.35 -2.95
C ARG A 167 -8.40 -14.90 -3.26
N PRO A 168 -9.61 -14.46 -2.84
CA PRO A 168 -9.99 -13.07 -2.96
C PRO A 168 -9.00 -12.16 -2.23
N LEU A 169 -8.50 -11.14 -2.90
CA LEU A 169 -7.67 -10.10 -2.29
C LEU A 169 -8.54 -9.25 -1.37
N LEU A 170 -8.12 -9.12 -0.12
CA LEU A 170 -8.72 -8.23 0.88
C LEU A 170 -7.75 -7.10 1.15
N ASN A 171 -8.23 -5.86 1.09
CA ASN A 171 -7.48 -4.70 1.53
C ASN A 171 -7.98 -4.26 2.91
N GLY A 172 -7.05 -3.92 3.80
CA GLY A 172 -7.35 -3.55 5.17
C GLY A 172 -6.46 -2.41 5.63
N ILE A 173 -6.98 -1.61 6.55
CA ILE A 173 -6.22 -0.58 7.25
C ILE A 173 -6.48 -0.75 8.75
N PHE A 174 -5.43 -0.64 9.55
CA PHE A 174 -5.53 -0.51 11.00
C PHE A 174 -5.12 0.91 11.36
N LEU A 175 -5.97 1.62 12.10
CA LEU A 175 -5.74 3.01 12.47
C LEU A 175 -6.12 3.23 13.93
N LEU A 176 -5.23 3.91 14.65
CA LEU A 176 -5.46 4.45 15.98
C LEU A 176 -5.23 5.95 15.89
N HIS A 177 -6.18 6.73 16.41
CA HIS A 177 -6.08 8.18 16.44
C HIS A 177 -6.55 8.71 17.78
N ARG A 178 -6.08 9.90 18.15
CA ARG A 178 -6.63 10.63 19.30
C ARG A 178 -7.98 11.22 18.90
N LEU A 179 -8.97 11.09 19.77
CA LEU A 179 -10.26 11.75 19.59
C LEU A 179 -10.07 13.28 19.63
N ALA A 180 -10.88 14.01 18.86
CA ALA A 180 -10.98 15.45 19.05
C ALA A 180 -11.53 15.73 20.45
N GLU A 181 -10.93 16.70 21.15
CA GLU A 181 -11.45 17.21 22.44
C GLU A 181 -12.77 17.96 22.25
#